data_AF-A0A7C6K750-F1
#
_entry.id   AF-A0A7C6K750-F1
#
_cell.length_a   1.000
_cell.length_b   1.000
_cell.length_c   1.000
_cell.angle_alpha   90.00
_cell.angle_beta   90.00
_cell.angle_gamma   90.00
#
_symmetry.space_group_name_H-M   'P 1'
#
loop_
_entity.id
_entity.type
_entity.pdbx_description
1 polymer ?
#
loop_
_entity_poly.entity_id
_entity_poly.type
_entity_poly.pdbx_seq_one_letter_code
_entity_poly.pdbx_strand_id
1 'polypeptide(L)'
;MWTCFIMAATFILIGIAVHGFKCYFLIAGYNTMPKEKKEKVNVTALGKLMGFYAYANGIVFLVMGILYALDIKISMTPAFIFFGISTVYLLIKAQKYDGNLFDEQGKLRKDA
;
A
#
# COMPACT_ATOMS: atom_id res chain seq x y z
N MET A 1 5.07 -0.05 22.21
CA MET A 1 5.04 -1.52 22.05
C MET A 1 3.70 -2.00 21.48
N TRP A 2 2.58 -1.94 22.22
CA TRP A 2 1.27 -2.44 21.72
C TRP A 2 0.78 -1.79 20.43
N THR A 3 0.97 -0.48 20.30
CA THR A 3 0.65 0.26 19.07
C THR A 3 1.37 -0.28 17.84
N CYS A 4 2.61 -0.78 17.98
CA CYS A 4 3.38 -1.38 16.90
C CYS A 4 2.73 -2.66 16.40
N PHE A 5 2.31 -3.53 17.31
CA PHE A 5 1.64 -4.79 16.97
C PHE A 5 0.27 -4.56 16.34
N ILE A 6 -0.49 -3.57 16.84
CA ILE A 6 -1.77 -3.19 16.23
C ILE A 6 -1.57 -2.68 14.80
N MET A 7 -0.59 -1.80 14.58
CA MET A 7 -0.25 -1.32 13.24
C MET A 7 0.20 -2.48 12.33
N ALA A 8 1.11 -3.33 12.81
CA ALA A 8 1.59 -4.49 12.06
C ALA A 8 0.44 -5.41 11.63
N ALA A 9 -0.44 -5.78 12.56
CA ALA A 9 -1.60 -6.60 12.29
C ALA A 9 -2.52 -5.94 11.26
N THR A 10 -2.82 -4.64 11.43
CA THR A 10 -3.68 -3.88 10.52
C THR A 10 -3.12 -3.90 9.09
N PHE A 11 -1.85 -3.58 8.92
CA PHE A 11 -1.20 -3.58 7.61
C PHE A 11 -1.16 -4.96 6.97
N ILE A 12 -0.81 -6.00 7.73
CA ILE A 12 -0.77 -7.38 7.22
C ILE A 12 -2.15 -7.84 6.79
N LEU A 13 -3.19 -7.58 7.60
CA LEU A 13 -4.57 -7.96 7.29
C LEU A 13 -5.08 -7.24 6.04
N ILE A 14 -4.83 -5.93 5.90
CA ILE A 14 -5.17 -5.18 4.68
C ILE A 14 -4.43 -5.77 3.48
N GLY A 15 -3.14 -6.08 3.63
CA GLY A 15 -2.35 -6.71 2.58
C GLY A 15 -2.96 -8.04 2.12
N ILE A 16 -3.30 -8.94 3.06
CA ILE A 16 -3.97 -10.22 2.77
C ILE A 16 -5.32 -9.99 2.09
N ALA A 17 -6.12 -9.06 2.60
CA ALA A 17 -7.43 -8.77 2.03
C ALA A 17 -7.32 -8.31 0.56
N VAL A 18 -6.44 -7.36 0.26
CA VAL A 18 -6.34 -6.77 -1.08
C VAL A 18 -5.58 -7.67 -2.06
N HIS A 19 -4.48 -8.30 -1.64
CA HIS A 19 -3.66 -9.13 -2.53
C HIS A 19 -4.10 -10.58 -2.58
N GLY A 20 -4.42 -11.19 -1.43
CA GLY A 20 -4.83 -12.60 -1.33
C GLY A 20 -6.30 -12.80 -1.68
N PHE A 21 -7.20 -12.13 -0.95
CA PHE A 21 -8.65 -12.26 -1.14
C PHE A 21 -9.22 -11.37 -2.25
N LYS A 22 -8.39 -10.52 -2.87
CA LYS A 22 -8.79 -9.62 -3.96
C LYS A 22 -9.94 -8.69 -3.56
N CYS A 23 -9.98 -8.25 -2.30
CA CYS A 23 -10.93 -7.28 -1.78
C CYS A 23 -10.64 -5.87 -2.33
N TYR A 24 -10.71 -5.70 -3.65
CA TYR A 24 -10.35 -4.46 -4.35
C TYR A 24 -11.29 -3.30 -4.05
N PHE A 25 -12.48 -3.57 -3.50
CA PHE A 25 -13.38 -2.54 -3.00
C PHE A 25 -12.77 -1.70 -1.86
N LEU A 26 -11.73 -2.21 -1.17
CA LEU A 26 -10.96 -1.46 -0.18
C LEU A 26 -10.08 -0.36 -0.79
N ILE A 27 -9.80 -0.44 -2.10
CA ILE A 27 -9.05 0.58 -2.82
C ILE A 27 -10.02 1.70 -3.16
N ALA A 28 -10.11 2.71 -2.29
CA ALA A 28 -11.12 3.77 -2.38
C ALA A 28 -11.22 4.41 -3.79
N GLY A 29 -10.09 4.77 -4.39
CA GLY A 29 -10.06 5.37 -5.74
C GLY A 29 -10.59 4.45 -6.85
N TYR A 30 -10.43 3.13 -6.71
CA TYR A 30 -11.04 2.16 -7.63
C TYR A 30 -12.53 1.95 -7.29
N ASN A 31 -12.89 1.92 -6.01
CA ASN A 31 -14.25 1.64 -5.58
C ASN A 31 -15.24 2.74 -5.96
N THR A 32 -14.83 4.01 -5.90
CA THR A 32 -15.68 5.18 -6.22
C THR A 32 -15.73 5.53 -7.71
N MET A 33 -14.92 4.88 -8.53
CA MET A 33 -14.82 5.16 -9.96
C MET A 33 -16.06 4.65 -10.74
N PRO A 34 -16.52 5.33 -11.81
CA PRO A 34 -17.57 4.81 -12.70
C PRO A 34 -17.15 3.50 -13.38
N LYS A 35 -18.12 2.64 -13.73
CA LYS A 35 -17.87 1.30 -14.33
C LYS A 35 -16.92 1.36 -15.53
N GLU A 36 -17.16 2.28 -16.47
CA GLU A 36 -16.34 2.46 -17.69
C GLU A 36 -14.86 2.76 -17.40
N LYS A 37 -14.59 3.52 -16.33
CA LYS A 37 -13.23 3.83 -15.92
C LYS A 37 -12.59 2.68 -15.14
N LYS A 38 -13.37 1.93 -14.34
CA LYS A 38 -12.89 0.75 -13.61
C LYS A 38 -12.37 -0.34 -14.53
N GLU A 39 -12.99 -0.52 -15.70
CA GLU A 39 -12.59 -1.54 -16.69
C GLU A 39 -11.21 -1.26 -17.30
N LYS A 40 -10.76 0.00 -17.28
CA LYS A 40 -9.43 0.40 -17.76
C LYS A 40 -8.33 0.19 -16.72
N VAL A 41 -8.68 0.06 -15.44
CA VAL A 41 -7.72 -0.10 -14.33
C VAL A 41 -7.19 -1.52 -14.31
N ASN A 42 -5.87 -1.68 -14.27
CA ASN A 42 -5.24 -2.98 -13.98
C ASN A 42 -5.30 -3.26 -12.47
N VAL A 43 -6.51 -3.61 -11.99
CA VAL A 43 -6.80 -3.77 -10.57
C VAL A 43 -6.01 -4.93 -9.93
N THR A 44 -5.68 -5.96 -10.72
CA THR A 44 -4.89 -7.10 -10.23
C THR A 44 -3.45 -6.66 -9.91
N ALA A 45 -2.81 -5.91 -10.79
CA ALA A 45 -1.46 -5.39 -10.56
C ALA A 45 -1.45 -4.32 -9.46
N LEU A 46 -2.47 -3.45 -9.44
CA LEU A 46 -2.65 -2.46 -8.38
C LEU A 46 -2.83 -3.11 -7.01
N GLY A 47 -3.66 -4.15 -6.91
CA GLY A 47 -3.88 -4.90 -5.68
C GLY A 47 -2.62 -5.61 -5.18
N LYS A 48 -1.80 -6.15 -6.09
CA LYS A 48 -0.46 -6.69 -5.76
C LYS A 48 0.46 -5.61 -5.18
N LEU A 49 0.53 -4.44 -5.83
CA LEU A 49 1.34 -3.32 -5.35
C LEU A 49 0.89 -2.88 -3.94
N MET A 50 -0.41 -2.67 -3.75
CA MET A 50 -1.00 -2.29 -2.45
C MET A 50 -0.71 -3.34 -1.37
N GLY A 51 -0.83 -4.63 -1.70
CA GLY A 51 -0.53 -5.72 -0.78
C GLY A 51 0.93 -5.76 -0.35
N PHE A 52 1.87 -5.69 -1.30
CA PHE A 52 3.31 -5.68 -0.96
C PHE A 52 3.71 -4.45 -0.13
N TYR A 53 3.17 -3.28 -0.45
CA TYR A 53 3.34 -2.07 0.36
C TYR A 53 2.85 -2.29 1.80
N ALA A 54 1.69 -2.91 1.96
CA ALA A 54 1.11 -3.17 3.26
C ALA A 54 1.94 -4.21 4.04
N TYR A 55 2.37 -5.31 3.40
CA TYR A 55 3.26 -6.29 4.04
C TYR A 55 4.58 -5.68 4.48
N ALA A 56 5.22 -4.88 3.63
CA ALA A 56 6.50 -4.25 3.96
C ALA A 56 6.38 -3.36 5.20
N ASN A 57 5.37 -2.49 5.25
CA ASN A 57 5.13 -1.64 6.42
C ASN A 57 4.69 -2.43 7.65
N GLY A 58 3.87 -3.47 7.47
CA GLY A 58 3.47 -4.37 8.54
C GLY A 58 4.67 -5.09 9.19
N ILE A 59 5.61 -5.58 8.38
CA ILE A 59 6.85 -6.21 8.85
C ILE A 59 7.72 -5.21 9.60
N VAL A 60 7.87 -3.98 9.09
CA VAL A 60 8.66 -2.93 9.77
C VAL A 60 8.08 -2.63 11.16
N PHE A 61 6.76 -2.44 11.27
CA PHE A 61 6.12 -2.22 12.57
C PHE A 61 6.19 -3.44 13.49
N LEU A 62 6.13 -4.66 12.93
CA LEU A 62 6.30 -5.90 13.69
C LEU A 62 7.71 -5.99 14.29
N VAL A 63 8.74 -5.74 13.49
CA VAL A 63 10.14 -5.72 13.94
C VAL A 63 10.34 -4.67 15.02
N MET A 64 9.82 -3.45 14.84
CA MET A 64 9.88 -2.42 15.89
C MET A 64 9.19 -2.89 17.18
N GLY A 65 8.01 -3.52 17.07
CA GLY A 65 7.29 -4.06 18.22
C GLY A 65 8.12 -5.10 19.00
N ILE A 66 8.78 -6.01 18.29
CA ILE A 66 9.67 -7.04 18.86
C ILE A 66 10.88 -6.39 19.55
N LEU A 67 11.53 -5.42 18.91
CA LEU A 67 12.68 -4.71 19.49
C LEU A 67 12.30 -4.03 20.82
N TYR A 68 11.14 -3.35 20.85
CA TYR A 68 10.62 -2.76 22.08
C TYR A 68 10.30 -3.80 23.16
N ALA A 69 9.80 -4.98 22.78
CA ALA A 69 9.51 -6.07 23.72
C ALA A 69 10.79 -6.68 24.33
N LEU A 70 11.92 -6.57 23.63
CA LEU A 70 13.25 -6.99 24.10
C LEU A 70 14.00 -5.88 24.87
N ASP A 71 13.32 -4.79 25.23
CA ASP A 71 13.89 -3.56 25.84
C ASP A 71 14.98 -2.88 24.99
N ILE A 72 15.05 -3.19 23.69
CA ILE A 72 15.93 -2.51 22.73
C ILE A 72 15.24 -1.21 22.29
N LYS A 73 15.62 -0.10 22.93
CA LYS A 73 15.00 1.22 22.75
C LYS A 73 15.55 1.96 21.52
N ILE A 74 15.21 1.46 20.34
CA ILE A 74 15.44 2.17 19.07
C ILE A 74 14.31 3.20 18.87
N SER A 75 14.65 4.38 18.35
CA SER A 75 13.66 5.40 18.00
C SER A 75 12.69 4.89 16.92
N MET A 76 11.43 5.35 16.92
CA MET A 76 10.48 5.11 15.84
C MET A 76 10.80 5.85 14.53
N THR A 77 11.71 6.82 14.57
CA THR A 77 12.06 7.66 13.42
C THR A 77 12.36 6.86 12.14
N PRO A 78 13.17 5.78 12.16
CA PRO A 78 13.47 5.01 10.95
C PRO A 78 12.23 4.33 10.35
N ALA A 79 11.31 3.83 11.19
CA ALA A 79 10.07 3.22 10.73
C ALA A 79 9.17 4.25 10.03
N PHE A 80 9.07 5.46 10.57
CA PHE A 80 8.30 6.53 9.93
C PHE A 80 8.94 7.07 8.65
N ILE A 81 10.27 7.15 8.60
CA ILE A 81 11.00 7.50 7.36
C ILE A 81 10.70 6.46 6.28
N PHE A 82 10.80 5.17 6.61
CA PHE A 82 10.47 4.09 5.68
C PHE A 82 9.01 4.15 5.22
N PHE A 83 8.09 4.36 6.15
CA PHE A 83 6.66 4.52 5.85
C PHE A 83 6.42 5.70 4.89
N GLY A 84 7.04 6.86 5.14
CA GLY A 84 6.92 8.03 4.28
C GLY A 84 7.44 7.77 2.87
N ILE A 85 8.67 7.26 2.73
CA ILE A 85 9.28 6.97 1.42
C ILE A 85 8.48 5.92 0.66
N SER A 86 8.10 4.82 1.32
CA SER A 86 7.33 3.75 0.68
C SER A 86 5.93 4.22 0.25
N THR A 87 5.33 5.17 0.97
CA THR A 87 4.03 5.77 0.60
C THR A 87 4.18 6.65 -0.63
N VAL A 88 5.19 7.51 -0.70
CA VAL A 88 5.46 8.31 -1.91
C VAL A 88 5.72 7.41 -3.11
N TYR A 89 6.51 6.35 -2.93
CA TYR A 89 6.75 5.35 -3.96
C TYR A 89 5.45 4.66 -4.43
N LEU A 90 4.59 4.25 -3.49
CA LEU A 90 3.29 3.67 -3.79
C LEU A 90 2.44 4.61 -4.64
N LEU A 91 2.33 5.88 -4.24
CA LEU A 91 1.50 6.87 -4.94
C LEU A 91 1.94 7.08 -6.39
N ILE A 92 3.26 7.14 -6.64
CA ILE A 92 3.82 7.28 -7.99
C ILE A 92 3.59 6.00 -8.80
N LYS A 93 3.92 4.84 -8.24
CA LYS A 93 3.85 3.56 -8.97
C LYS A 93 2.43 3.10 -9.23
N ALA A 94 1.47 3.47 -8.37
CA ALA A 94 0.06 3.15 -8.55
C ALA A 94 -0.52 3.78 -9.83
N GLN A 95 -0.04 4.97 -10.23
CA GLN A 95 -0.54 5.67 -11.43
C GLN A 95 -0.36 4.84 -12.70
N LYS A 96 0.71 4.05 -12.78
CA LYS A 96 0.96 3.11 -13.89
C LYS A 96 -0.20 2.13 -14.14
N TYR A 97 -1.00 1.84 -13.12
CA TYR A 97 -2.09 0.87 -13.18
C TYR A 97 -3.47 1.50 -13.37
N ASP A 98 -3.57 2.83 -13.43
CA ASP A 98 -4.84 3.54 -13.57
C ASP A 98 -5.49 3.33 -14.94
N GLY A 99 -4.73 3.45 -16.04
CA GLY A 99 -5.23 3.24 -17.40
C GLY A 99 -6.23 4.29 -17.90
N ASN A 100 -6.57 5.31 -17.10
CA ASN A 100 -7.44 6.42 -17.49
C ASN A 100 -6.61 7.67 -17.86
N LEU A 101 -5.98 8.28 -16.86
CA LEU A 101 -5.19 9.51 -16.99
C LEU A 101 -3.72 9.21 -17.35
N PHE A 102 -3.26 8.01 -17.04
CA PHE A 102 -1.88 7.59 -17.22
C PHE A 102 -1.75 6.47 -18.28
N ASP A 103 -0.62 6.47 -18.98
CA ASP A 103 -0.22 5.39 -19.87
C ASP A 103 0.43 4.23 -19.09
N GLU A 104 0.76 3.13 -19.79
CA GLU A 104 1.40 1.96 -19.19
C GLU A 104 2.82 2.24 -18.68
N GLN A 105 3.41 3.38 -19.04
CA GLN A 105 4.70 3.86 -18.56
C GLN A 105 4.54 4.75 -17.31
N GLY A 106 3.30 5.07 -16.90
CA GLY A 106 2.99 5.95 -15.77
C GLY A 106 3.12 7.44 -16.08
N LYS A 107 3.13 7.82 -17.36
CA LYS A 107 3.10 9.23 -17.79
C LYS A 107 1.67 9.68 -18.05
N LEU A 108 1.41 10.96 -17.83
CA LEU A 108 0.11 11.57 -18.14
C LEU A 108 -0.15 11.46 -19.65
N ARG A 109 -1.34 11.00 -20.04
CA ARG A 109 -1.73 10.96 -21.44
C ARG A 109 -1.94 12.39 -21.96
N LYS A 110 -1.66 12.61 -23.25
CA LYS A 110 -1.76 13.94 -23.88
C LYS A 110 -3.22 14.37 -24.12
N ASP A 111 -4.13 13.42 -24.11
CA ASP A 111 -5.57 13.53 -24.29
C ASP A 111 -6.36 13.38 -22.99
N ALA A 112 -5.67 13.33 -21.84
CA ALA A 112 -6.28 13.20 -20.51
C ALA A 112 -7.07 14.43 -20.08
#